data_AF-A0A535JT61-F1
#
_entry.id   AF-A0A535JT61-F1
#
_cell.length_a   1.000
_cell.length_b   1.000
_cell.length_c   1.000
_cell.angle_alpha   90.00
_cell.angle_beta   90.00
_cell.angle_gamma   90.00
#
_symmetry.space_group_name_H-M   'P 1'
#
loop_
_entity.id
_entity.type
_entity.pdbx_description
1 polymer ?
#
loop_
_entity_poly.entity_id
_entity_poly.type
_entity_poly.pdbx_seq_one_letter_code
_entity_poly.pdbx_strand_id
1 'polypeptide(L)' 'MPTPKRLNVAVVGATGMVGQEILKVLAERKFPADKVIALASERSAGLTVPYNGSQLQIQPISDDAFNGIDI' A
#
# COMPACT_ATOMS: atom_id res chain seq x y z
N MET A 1 -25.17 12.52 -5.52
CA MET A 1 -24.82 11.23 -4.89
C MET A 1 -23.49 11.43 -4.18
N PRO A 2 -23.37 11.23 -2.86
CA PRO A 2 -22.06 11.28 -2.23
C PRO A 2 -21.25 10.12 -2.80
N THR A 3 -20.20 10.43 -3.55
CA THR A 3 -19.20 9.45 -3.99
C THR A 3 -18.63 8.80 -2.73
N PRO A 4 -18.53 7.46 -2.66
CA PRO A 4 -17.85 6.82 -1.54
C PRO A 4 -16.44 7.41 -1.48
N LYS A 5 -16.09 8.00 -0.32
CA LYS A 5 -14.78 8.60 -0.10
C LYS A 5 -13.75 7.48 -0.34
N ARG A 6 -13.05 7.53 -1.48
CA ARG A 6 -12.01 6.57 -1.79
C ARG A 6 -10.79 6.93 -0.96
N LEU A 7 -10.25 5.95 -0.26
CA LEU A 7 -9.20 6.15 0.75
C LEU A 7 -7.84 5.84 0.15
N ASN A 8 -6.84 6.64 0.48
CA ASN A 8 -5.44 6.32 0.23
C ASN A 8 -4.93 5.46 1.38
N VAL A 9 -4.53 4.22 1.09
CA VAL A 9 -4.09 3.25 2.10
C VAL A 9 -2.60 3.02 1.96
N ALA A 10 -1.85 3.09 3.07
CA ALA A 10 -0.45 2.71 3.12
C ALA A 10 -0.22 1.45 3.94
N VAL A 11 0.52 0.50 3.36
CA VAL A 11 0.95 -0.72 4.05
C VAL A 11 2.41 -0.59 4.42
N VAL A 12 2.67 -0.36 5.71
CA VAL A 12 4.02 -0.33 6.28
C VAL A 12 4.52 -1.76 6.49
N GLY A 13 5.75 -2.04 6.06
CA GLY A 13 6.32 -3.39 6.10
C GLY A 13 5.81 -4.27 4.96
N ALA A 14 5.52 -3.68 3.80
CA ALA A 14 5.01 -4.40 2.61
C ALA A 14 5.93 -5.55 2.13
N THR A 15 7.20 -5.56 2.51
CA THR A 15 8.14 -6.67 2.24
C THR A 15 8.03 -7.84 3.21
N GLY A 16 7.46 -7.64 4.39
CA GLY A 16 7.29 -8.68 5.40
C GLY A 16 6.10 -9.60 5.09
N MET A 17 6.07 -10.77 5.72
CA MET A 17 4.98 -11.74 5.54
C MET A 17 3.60 -11.14 5.83
N VAL A 18 3.49 -10.34 6.90
CA VAL A 18 2.23 -9.70 7.28
C VAL A 18 1.81 -8.64 6.25
N GLY A 19 2.74 -7.79 5.81
CA GLY A 19 2.43 -6.74 4.82
C GLY A 19 1.99 -7.31 3.48
N GLN A 20 2.62 -8.39 3.03
CA GLN A 20 2.21 -9.10 1.80
C GLN A 20 0.81 -9.71 1.94
N GLU A 21 0.49 -10.33 3.08
CA GLU A 21 -0.84 -10.89 3.30
C GLU A 21 -1.92 -9.79 3.37
N ILE A 22 -1.62 -8.65 3.98
CA ILE A 22 -2.52 -7.48 3.98
C ILE A 22 -2.80 -7.01 2.54
N LEU A 23 -1.76 -6.84 1.72
CA LEU A 23 -1.90 -6.42 0.32
C LEU A 23 -2.73 -7.42 -0.49
N LYS A 24 -2.52 -8.72 -0.25
CA LYS A 24 -3.29 -9.79 -0.88
C LYS A 24 -4.76 -9.74 -0.47
N VAL A 25 -5.07 -9.63 0.82
CA VAL A 25 -6.45 -9.53 1.32
C VAL A 25 -7.15 -8.27 0.80
N LEU A 26 -6.45 -7.14 0.73
CA LEU A 26 -6.97 -5.89 0.14
C LEU A 26 -7.36 -6.09 -1.32
N ALA A 27 -6.50 -6.76 -2.10
CA ALA A 27 -6.78 -7.07 -3.50
C ALA A 27 -7.93 -8.08 -3.66
N GLU A 28 -7.93 -9.18 -2.90
CA GLU A 28 -8.98 -10.21 -2.94
C GLU A 28 -10.35 -9.65 -2.58
N ARG A 29 -10.42 -8.78 -1.57
CA ARG A 29 -11.66 -8.12 -1.14
C ARG A 29 -12.08 -6.97 -2.04
N LYS A 30 -11.29 -6.64 -3.06
CA LYS A 30 -11.48 -5.45 -3.91
C LYS A 30 -11.77 -4.21 -3.06
N PHE A 31 -10.93 -4.01 -2.03
CA PHE A 31 -11.13 -2.93 -1.08
C PHE A 31 -11.23 -1.59 -1.83
N PRO A 32 -12.21 -0.72 -1.51
CA PRO A 32 -12.46 0.52 -2.25
C PRO A 32 -11.44 1.62 -1.91
N ALA A 33 -10.15 1.31 -1.99
CA ALA A 33 -9.07 2.29 -1.92
C ALA A 33 -8.93 3.02 -3.26
N ASP A 34 -8.63 4.32 -3.21
CA ASP A 34 -8.23 5.06 -4.42
C ASP A 34 -6.81 4.69 -4.83
N LYS A 35 -5.93 4.61 -3.83
CA LYS A 35 -4.52 4.28 -3.99
C LYS A 35 -4.06 3.38 -2.86
N VAL A 36 -3.22 2.40 -3.20
CA VAL A 36 -2.50 1.58 -2.22
C VAL A 36 -1.01 1.83 -2.36
N ILE A 37 -0.35 2.17 -1.27
CA ILE A 37 1.06 2.55 -1.21
C ILE A 37 1.78 1.50 -0.36
N ALA A 38 2.84 0.92 -0.92
CA ALA A 38 3.70 -0.02 -0.20
C ALA A 38 4.88 0.75 0.42
N LEU A 39 4.97 0.75 1.75
CA LEU A 39 6.06 1.37 2.50
C LEU A 39 6.92 0.31 3.19
N ALA A 40 8.23 0.46 3.17
CA ALA A 40 9.15 -0.38 3.94
C ALA A 40 10.41 0.39 4.35
N SER A 41 11.30 -0.26 5.11
CA SER A 41 12.61 0.31 5.44
C SER A 41 13.40 0.64 4.18
N GLU A 42 14.34 1.60 4.26
CA GLU A 42 15.22 1.99 3.15
C GLU A 42 15.93 0.80 2.49
N ARG A 43 16.29 -0.23 3.26
CA ARG A 43 16.92 -1.47 2.76
C ARG A 43 16.07 -2.22 1.73
N SER A 44 14.76 -2.00 1.78
CA SER A 44 13.75 -2.62 0.91
C SER A 44 13.17 -1.62 -0.10
N ALA A 45 13.55 -0.35 -0.05
CA ALA A 45 13.09 0.66 -0.97
C ALA A 45 13.55 0.34 -2.40
N GLY A 46 12.66 0.53 -3.38
CA GLY A 46 12.92 0.23 -4.79
C GLY A 46 12.61 -1.21 -5.21
N LEU A 47 12.37 -2.13 -4.26
CA LEU A 47 11.79 -3.43 -4.57
C LEU A 47 10.33 -3.28 -4.99
N THR A 48 9.79 -4.32 -5.64
CA THR A 48 8.38 -4.37 -6.04
C THR A 48 7.67 -5.54 -5.36
N VAL A 49 6.42 -5.32 -4.97
CA VAL A 49 5.53 -6.37 -4.44
C VAL A 49 4.30 -6.54 -5.32
N PRO A 50 3.82 -7.78 -5.52
CA PRO A 50 2.62 -8.02 -6.31
C PRO A 50 1.38 -7.47 -5.59
N TYR A 51 0.50 -6.78 -6.32
CA TYR A 51 -0.77 -6.28 -5.82
C TYR A 51 -1.79 -6.17 -6.95
N ASN A 52 -2.96 -6.80 -6.77
CA ASN A 52 -4.10 -6.73 -7.71
C ASN A 52 -3.72 -6.99 -9.19
N GLY A 53 -2.88 -8.00 -9.44
CA GLY A 53 -2.39 -8.35 -10.79
C GLY A 53 -1.35 -7.38 -11.38
N SER A 54 -0.92 -6.39 -10.61
CA SER A 54 0.15 -5.42 -10.94
C SER A 54 1.31 -5.52 -9.95
N GLN A 55 2.36 -4.72 -10.15
CA GLN A 55 3.47 -4.57 -9.21
C GLN A 55 3.43 -3.18 -8.57
N LEU A 56 3.45 -3.14 -7.24
CA LEU A 56 3.62 -1.91 -6.47
C LEU A 56 5.09 -1.71 -6.12
N GLN A 57 5.61 -0.52 -6.42
CA GLN A 57 6.94 -0.13 -5.99
C GLN A 57 6.93 0.23 -4.50
N ILE A 58 7.89 -0.34 -3.77
CA ILE A 58 8.09 -0.06 -2.35
C ILE A 58 8.82 1.26 -2.21
N GLN A 59 8.21 2.16 -1.45
CA GLN A 59 8.80 3.44 -1.08
C GLN A 59 9.44 3.34 0.32
N PRO A 60 10.53 4.06 0.55
CA PRO A 60 11.11 4.15 1.89
C PRO A 60 10.12 4.85 2.83
N ILE A 61 10.12 4.45 4.10
CA ILE A 61 9.43 5.20 5.16
C ILE A 61 10.22 6.50 5.37
N SER A 62 9.57 7.64 5.13
CA SER A 62 10.08 8.98 5.42
C SER A 62 8.99 9.82 6.09
N ASP A 63 9.34 11.00 6.61
CA ASP A 63 8.38 11.90 7.24
C ASP A 63 7.25 12.30 6.27
N ASP A 64 7.57 12.46 4.99
CA ASP A 64 6.61 12.77 3.93
C ASP A 64 5.84 11.56 3.39
N ALA A 65 6.25 10.34 3.74
CA ALA A 65 5.66 9.12 3.18
C ALA A 65 4.19 8.92 3.57
N PHE A 66 3.72 9.64 4.59
CA PHE A 66 2.33 9.60 5.09
C PHE A 66 1.46 10.74 4.53
N ASN A 67 2.03 11.65 3.74
CA ASN A 67 1.29 12.79 3.21
C ASN A 67 0.18 12.33 2.26
N GLY A 68 -1.07 12.69 2.60
CA GLY A 68 -2.24 12.35 1.81
C GLY A 68 -2.70 10.90 1.93
N ILE A 69 -2.19 10.14 2.91
CA ILE A 69 -2.74 8.83 3.29
C ILE A 69 -3.89 9.02 4.28
N ASP A 70 -4.97 8.29 4.06
CA ASP A 70 -6.14 8.26 4.94
C ASP A 70 -6.06 7.11 5.97
N ILE A 71 -5.39 5.99 5.62
CA ILE A 71 -5.25 4.77 6.46
C ILE A 71 -3.82 4.23 6.38
#